data_AF-A0A9W4WJ57-F1
#
_entry.id   AF-A0A9W4WJ57-F1
#
_cell.length_a   1.000
_cell.length_b   1.000
_cell.length_c   1.000
_cell.angle_alpha   90.00
_cell.angle_beta   90.00
_cell.angle_gamma   90.00
#
_symmetry.space_group_name_H-M   'P 1'
#
loop_
_entity.id
_entity.type
_entity.pdbx_description
1 polymer ?
#
loop_
_entity_poly.entity_id
_entity_poly.type
_entity_poly.pdbx_seq_one_letter_code
_entity_poly.pdbx_strand_id
1 'polypeptide(L)'
;MSSLPSNYGERPVAVLGGGVLGRRIATTWASGGYNVQVREPNVKQHQPCLDYVKQNVDSYPASGTKRPGTVQCFQDLETAVKNAWLVIEAVPERIEIKIDTFAELEAKAPADAILASNSSSYRSSEMLDKVKDETKTRIMNTHYYMPPGNMVVELMTCGHTNPDIFPFMTDRQKEVGTRPFTARKESTGFIFNRLWAAIKRETLTILAEGVSSPEEIDVLFVELGKRGVGPCVMMDEVGLDTVAFIEKHYVKERGLSPENTVDFLEREFLSKGRLGTKSTKGGLYPHLPKIVALDLGLGRSNNQATSGQVIQLSSKGKLEKVLVDRQHVPDGIDIDEETKRMFWTCMGTPGEQDGAVYSANLDGTDVQSLFVPGVINTPKQLVVEPESRKIYFSDREGMRVYRSNLDGSELETLVASGNDPEDVKSWCVGISVAPKLGKVYWTQKGAPKSGQGRIFCANIEMPEGKTAETRDDIECFLDKLPECIDIEVDEDTNTIFWTDRGEIPKGNTLNRAHIDSKTGLLAATGSERFEILVRHLNEAIGVKLDKENGHVYFGDLGGSIYRSNFDGKEKKKLFYDEDRAISGIALLRD
;
A
#
# COMPACT_ATOMS: atom_id res chain seq x y z
N MET A 1 -15.32 -21.38 50.55
CA MET A 1 -14.14 -21.66 49.72
C MET A 1 -14.63 -22.26 48.42
N SER A 2 -14.47 -21.58 47.29
CA SER A 2 -14.84 -22.17 45.99
C SER A 2 -13.82 -23.25 45.66
N SER A 3 -14.26 -24.51 45.63
CA SER A 3 -13.46 -25.63 45.12
C SER A 3 -13.25 -25.46 43.61
N LEU A 4 -12.11 -25.90 43.11
CA LEU A 4 -11.87 -26.02 41.66
C LEU A 4 -12.94 -26.93 41.02
N PRO A 5 -13.32 -26.71 39.75
CA PRO A 5 -14.31 -27.54 39.08
C PRO A 5 -13.93 -29.02 39.12
N SER A 6 -14.80 -29.85 39.69
CA SER A 6 -14.64 -31.30 39.65
C SER A 6 -15.20 -31.86 38.33
N ASN A 7 -14.63 -32.97 37.85
CA ASN A 7 -15.03 -33.64 36.60
C ASN A 7 -14.98 -32.71 35.35
N TYR A 8 -14.02 -31.78 35.29
CA TYR A 8 -13.86 -30.84 34.19
C TYR A 8 -13.66 -31.52 32.82
N GLY A 9 -13.18 -32.76 32.78
CA GLY A 9 -13.00 -33.53 31.55
C GLY A 9 -14.32 -34.06 30.94
N GLU A 10 -15.40 -34.12 31.72
CA GLU A 10 -16.70 -34.64 31.29
C GLU A 10 -17.72 -33.52 31.02
N ARG A 11 -17.46 -32.32 31.55
CA ARG A 11 -18.31 -31.15 31.41
C ARG A 11 -17.88 -30.29 30.21
N PRO A 12 -18.81 -29.57 29.57
CA PRO A 12 -18.47 -28.68 28.47
C PRO A 12 -17.78 -27.39 28.93
N VAL A 13 -17.05 -26.77 28.01
CA VAL A 13 -16.68 -25.35 28.07
C VAL A 13 -17.78 -24.54 27.40
N ALA A 14 -18.26 -23.47 28.02
CA ALA A 14 -19.20 -22.55 27.41
C ALA A 14 -18.47 -21.31 26.88
N VAL A 15 -18.80 -20.87 25.66
CA VAL A 15 -18.30 -19.63 25.06
C VAL A 15 -19.48 -18.72 24.75
N LEU A 16 -19.50 -17.50 25.28
CA LEU A 16 -20.60 -16.57 25.09
C LEU A 16 -20.28 -15.61 23.93
N GLY A 17 -20.87 -15.86 22.77
CA GLY A 17 -20.65 -15.15 21.51
C GLY A 17 -20.10 -16.08 20.45
N GLY A 18 -20.80 -16.22 19.31
CA GLY A 18 -20.39 -17.01 18.15
C GLY A 18 -19.68 -16.18 17.06
N GLY A 19 -19.33 -14.92 17.37
CA GLY A 19 -18.65 -14.00 16.46
C GLY A 19 -17.20 -14.39 16.16
N VAL A 20 -16.42 -13.45 15.63
CA VAL A 20 -15.07 -13.71 15.09
C VAL A 20 -14.14 -14.41 16.09
N LEU A 21 -14.03 -13.90 17.32
CA LEU A 21 -13.12 -14.43 18.32
C LEU A 21 -13.75 -15.58 19.11
N GLY A 22 -15.05 -15.50 19.43
CA GLY A 22 -15.76 -16.55 20.17
C GLY A 22 -15.74 -17.91 19.46
N ARG A 23 -15.98 -17.97 18.14
CA ARG A 23 -15.86 -19.23 17.38
C ARG A 23 -14.43 -19.77 17.34
N ARG A 24 -13.41 -18.90 17.37
CA ARG A 24 -11.99 -19.30 17.42
C ARG A 24 -11.62 -19.89 18.78
N ILE A 25 -12.09 -19.26 19.87
CA ILE A 25 -11.96 -19.80 21.24
C ILE A 25 -12.66 -21.16 21.33
N ALA A 26 -13.87 -21.29 20.75
CA ALA A 26 -14.57 -22.56 20.69
C ALA A 26 -13.76 -23.63 19.93
N THR A 27 -13.18 -23.29 18.77
CA THR A 27 -12.29 -24.19 18.03
C THR A 27 -11.07 -24.59 18.84
N THR A 28 -10.45 -23.67 19.60
CA THR A 28 -9.31 -23.96 20.49
C THR A 28 -9.64 -25.04 21.52
N TRP A 29 -10.77 -24.89 22.24
CA TRP A 29 -11.15 -25.90 23.23
C TRP A 29 -11.58 -27.22 22.59
N ALA A 30 -12.30 -27.16 21.46
CA ALA A 30 -12.71 -28.34 20.72
C ALA A 30 -11.52 -29.14 20.19
N SER A 31 -10.48 -28.49 19.66
CA SER A 31 -9.28 -29.17 19.16
C SER A 31 -8.53 -29.92 20.26
N GLY A 32 -8.55 -29.42 21.49
CA GLY A 32 -8.01 -30.12 22.67
C GLY A 32 -8.88 -31.28 23.19
N GLY A 33 -9.99 -31.59 22.53
CA GLY A 33 -10.88 -32.70 22.87
C GLY A 33 -11.99 -32.35 23.87
N TYR A 34 -12.21 -31.07 24.18
CA TYR A 34 -13.30 -30.64 25.06
C TYR A 34 -14.61 -30.47 24.28
N ASN A 35 -15.73 -30.86 24.88
CA ASN A 35 -17.04 -30.47 24.35
C ASN A 35 -17.26 -28.98 24.61
N VAL A 36 -17.79 -28.25 23.62
CA VAL A 36 -17.98 -26.80 23.69
C VAL A 36 -19.43 -26.43 23.40
N GLN A 37 -19.98 -25.54 24.22
CA GLN A 37 -21.30 -24.94 24.05
C GLN A 37 -21.13 -23.46 23.73
N VAL A 38 -21.59 -23.03 22.56
CA VAL A 38 -21.51 -21.63 22.14
C VAL A 38 -22.88 -20.99 22.34
N ARG A 39 -22.97 -19.95 23.16
CA ARG A 39 -24.17 -19.12 23.27
C ARG A 39 -24.11 -18.02 22.22
N GLU A 40 -25.05 -18.01 21.28
CA GLU A 40 -25.16 -17.00 20.23
C GLU A 40 -26.63 -16.58 20.05
N PRO A 41 -27.03 -15.35 20.45
CA PRO A 41 -28.42 -14.90 20.37
C PRO A 41 -28.98 -14.87 18.95
N ASN A 42 -28.13 -14.59 17.96
CA ASN A 42 -28.54 -14.55 16.57
C ASN A 42 -28.44 -15.94 15.95
N VAL A 43 -29.57 -16.64 15.85
CA VAL A 43 -29.65 -18.00 15.30
C VAL A 43 -29.03 -18.11 13.90
N LYS A 44 -29.05 -17.04 13.09
CA LYS A 44 -28.40 -17.02 11.77
C LYS A 44 -26.88 -17.22 11.82
N GLN A 45 -26.25 -16.95 12.98
CA GLN A 45 -24.81 -17.11 13.20
C GLN A 45 -24.41 -18.49 13.73
N HIS A 46 -25.38 -19.36 14.06
CA HIS A 46 -25.10 -20.71 14.58
C HIS A 46 -24.37 -21.56 13.55
N GLN A 47 -24.94 -21.71 12.34
CA GLN A 47 -24.34 -22.52 11.29
C GLN A 47 -22.97 -21.98 10.84
N PRO A 48 -22.78 -20.67 10.58
CA PRO A 48 -21.45 -20.11 10.32
C PRO A 48 -20.40 -20.38 11.40
N CYS A 49 -20.81 -20.40 12.68
CA CYS A 49 -19.91 -20.75 13.78
C CYS A 49 -19.51 -22.23 13.72
N LEU A 50 -20.48 -23.14 13.55
CA LEU A 50 -20.24 -24.59 13.46
C LEU A 50 -19.40 -24.96 12.24
N ASP A 51 -19.68 -24.36 11.08
CA ASP A 51 -18.93 -24.58 9.84
C ASP A 51 -17.48 -24.13 10.00
N TYR A 52 -17.26 -22.96 10.62
CA TYR A 52 -15.92 -22.47 10.91
C TYR A 52 -15.14 -23.46 11.78
N VAL A 53 -15.74 -23.96 12.87
CA VAL A 53 -15.08 -24.96 13.73
C VAL A 53 -14.74 -26.20 12.91
N LYS A 54 -15.71 -26.78 12.19
CA LYS A 54 -15.52 -28.00 11.39
C LYS A 54 -14.39 -27.87 10.36
N GLN A 55 -14.29 -26.72 9.70
CA GLN A 55 -13.27 -26.47 8.68
C GLN A 55 -11.87 -26.24 9.26
N ASN A 56 -11.78 -25.77 10.50
CA ASN A 56 -10.51 -25.26 11.04
C ASN A 56 -9.95 -26.08 12.21
N VAL A 57 -10.73 -26.95 12.85
CA VAL A 57 -10.35 -27.63 14.10
C VAL A 57 -9.04 -28.41 14.00
N ASP A 58 -8.76 -29.02 12.85
CA ASP A 58 -7.53 -29.79 12.61
C ASP A 58 -6.28 -28.90 12.45
N SER A 59 -6.45 -27.60 12.17
CA SER A 59 -5.33 -26.65 12.04
C SER A 59 -4.91 -26.02 13.37
N TYR A 60 -5.67 -26.24 14.45
CA TYR A 60 -5.36 -25.68 15.76
C TYR A 60 -4.39 -26.59 16.49
N PRO A 61 -3.30 -26.04 17.07
CA PRO A 61 -2.38 -26.86 17.85
C PRO A 61 -3.11 -27.34 19.10
N ALA A 62 -3.09 -28.65 19.34
CA ALA A 62 -3.61 -29.28 20.55
C ALA A 62 -2.54 -30.21 21.13
N SER A 63 -2.47 -30.30 22.45
CA SER A 63 -1.52 -31.20 23.11
C SER A 63 -2.12 -32.61 23.17
N GLY A 64 -1.58 -33.53 22.37
CA GLY A 64 -1.93 -34.96 22.38
C GLY A 64 -2.71 -35.44 21.14
N THR A 65 -3.16 -36.69 21.18
CA THR A 65 -3.83 -37.39 20.05
C THR A 65 -5.35 -37.53 20.23
N LYS A 66 -5.96 -36.72 21.11
CA LYS A 66 -7.40 -36.77 21.36
C LYS A 66 -8.16 -36.37 20.10
N ARG A 67 -9.27 -37.05 19.84
CA ARG A 67 -10.20 -36.62 18.79
C ARG A 67 -10.81 -35.27 19.20
N PRO A 68 -11.05 -34.35 18.25
CA PRO A 68 -11.74 -33.11 18.56
C PRO A 68 -13.07 -33.35 19.27
N GLY A 69 -13.38 -32.51 20.25
CA GLY A 69 -14.64 -32.54 20.97
C GLY A 69 -15.80 -32.01 20.14
N THR A 70 -17.02 -32.19 20.64
CA THR A 70 -18.22 -31.72 19.94
C THR A 70 -18.49 -30.24 20.21
N VAL A 71 -19.02 -29.52 19.22
CA VAL A 71 -19.45 -28.12 19.39
C VAL A 71 -20.93 -27.98 19.08
N GLN A 72 -21.66 -27.30 19.96
CA GLN A 72 -23.10 -27.04 19.84
C GLN A 72 -23.38 -25.56 20.05
N CYS A 73 -24.31 -24.98 19.28
CA CYS A 73 -24.76 -23.61 19.47
C CYS A 73 -26.13 -23.56 20.16
N PHE A 74 -26.32 -22.60 21.05
CA PHE A 74 -27.55 -22.35 21.77
C PHE A 74 -27.90 -20.87 21.71
N GLN A 75 -29.20 -20.57 21.59
CA GLN A 75 -29.69 -19.19 21.65
C GLN A 75 -29.80 -18.71 23.11
N ASP A 76 -30.34 -19.58 23.97
CA ASP A 76 -30.57 -19.30 25.39
C ASP A 76 -29.28 -19.43 26.21
N LEU A 77 -29.12 -18.54 27.21
CA LEU A 77 -27.95 -18.53 28.08
C LEU A 77 -27.95 -19.69 29.06
N GLU A 78 -29.08 -19.95 29.72
CA GLU A 78 -29.16 -20.96 30.79
C GLU A 78 -28.81 -22.35 30.25
N THR A 79 -29.38 -22.70 29.11
CA THR A 79 -29.11 -23.98 28.43
C THR A 79 -27.64 -24.15 28.08
N ALA A 80 -26.96 -23.06 27.70
CA ALA A 80 -25.56 -23.06 27.29
C ALA A 80 -24.55 -23.12 28.46
N VAL A 81 -24.97 -22.78 29.69
CA VAL A 81 -24.03 -22.69 30.83
C VAL A 81 -24.35 -23.66 31.97
N LYS A 82 -25.57 -24.19 32.06
CA LYS A 82 -26.04 -24.99 33.22
C LYS A 82 -25.17 -26.20 33.60
N ASN A 83 -24.38 -26.73 32.66
CA ASN A 83 -23.49 -27.87 32.89
C ASN A 83 -21.99 -27.52 32.70
N ALA A 84 -21.66 -26.28 32.36
CA ALA A 84 -20.29 -25.90 32.01
C ALA A 84 -19.38 -25.89 33.24
N TRP A 85 -18.11 -26.28 33.07
CA TRP A 85 -17.07 -26.11 34.11
C TRP A 85 -16.27 -24.81 33.94
N LEU A 86 -16.23 -24.29 32.71
CA LEU A 86 -15.62 -23.01 32.36
C LEU A 86 -16.58 -22.28 31.44
N VAL A 87 -16.81 -20.99 31.73
CA VAL A 87 -17.55 -20.08 30.85
C VAL A 87 -16.60 -18.97 30.42
N ILE A 88 -16.46 -18.73 29.12
CA ILE A 88 -15.65 -17.64 28.55
C ILE A 88 -16.59 -16.65 27.87
N GLU A 89 -16.71 -15.47 28.46
CA GLU A 89 -17.44 -14.34 27.92
C GLU A 89 -16.65 -13.70 26.76
N ALA A 90 -17.27 -13.64 25.58
CA ALA A 90 -16.76 -13.01 24.36
C ALA A 90 -17.87 -12.24 23.63
N VAL A 91 -18.73 -11.56 24.39
CA VAL A 91 -19.82 -10.70 23.93
C VAL A 91 -19.27 -9.34 23.46
N PRO A 92 -20.08 -8.49 22.78
CA PRO A 92 -19.62 -7.19 22.31
C PRO A 92 -18.96 -6.33 23.41
N GLU A 93 -17.96 -5.54 23.03
CA GLU A 93 -17.10 -4.76 23.94
C GLU A 93 -17.82 -3.50 24.49
N ARG A 94 -18.93 -3.72 25.22
CA ARG A 94 -19.75 -2.70 25.88
C ARG A 94 -19.91 -3.08 27.35
N ILE A 95 -19.49 -2.19 28.26
CA ILE A 95 -19.39 -2.48 29.70
C ILE A 95 -20.72 -2.95 30.31
N GLU A 96 -21.83 -2.28 29.98
CA GLU A 96 -23.15 -2.64 30.55
C GLU A 96 -23.61 -4.04 30.18
N ILE A 97 -23.35 -4.47 28.94
CA ILE A 97 -23.69 -5.83 28.50
C ILE A 97 -22.88 -6.85 29.29
N LYS A 98 -21.62 -6.55 29.58
CA LYS A 98 -20.74 -7.45 30.33
C LYS A 98 -21.14 -7.53 31.80
N ILE A 99 -21.48 -6.39 32.43
CA ILE A 99 -22.00 -6.34 33.81
C ILE A 99 -23.27 -7.21 33.93
N ASP A 100 -24.23 -7.03 33.01
CA ASP A 100 -25.46 -7.83 33.00
C ASP A 100 -25.17 -9.32 32.76
N THR A 101 -24.24 -9.63 31.85
CA THR A 101 -23.83 -11.01 31.55
C THR A 101 -23.28 -11.71 32.79
N PHE A 102 -22.38 -11.07 33.55
CA PHE A 102 -21.80 -11.68 34.75
C PHE A 102 -22.82 -11.87 35.88
N ALA A 103 -23.80 -10.95 36.01
CA ALA A 103 -24.92 -11.13 36.92
C ALA A 103 -25.77 -12.36 36.56
N GLU A 104 -26.08 -12.55 35.28
CA GLU A 104 -26.80 -13.73 34.82
C GLU A 104 -26.00 -15.02 34.99
N LEU A 105 -24.68 -14.98 34.80
CA LEU A 105 -23.80 -16.13 35.00
C LEU A 105 -23.71 -16.56 36.47
N GLU A 106 -23.75 -15.61 37.42
CA GLU A 106 -23.86 -15.96 38.84
C GLU A 106 -25.11 -16.82 39.10
N ALA A 107 -26.24 -16.47 38.50
CA ALA A 107 -27.51 -17.13 38.73
C ALA A 107 -27.65 -18.49 37.99
N LYS A 108 -27.04 -18.62 36.81
CA LYS A 108 -27.32 -19.73 35.87
C LYS A 108 -26.18 -20.75 35.72
N ALA A 109 -24.93 -20.35 35.95
CA ALA A 109 -23.79 -21.26 35.84
C ALA A 109 -23.59 -22.07 37.13
N PRO A 110 -23.04 -23.30 37.06
CA PRO A 110 -22.71 -24.08 38.24
C PRO A 110 -21.85 -23.30 39.24
N ALA A 111 -22.06 -23.52 40.53
CA ALA A 111 -21.38 -22.80 41.61
C ALA A 111 -19.84 -23.02 41.61
N ASP A 112 -19.37 -24.13 41.05
CA ASP A 112 -17.95 -24.46 40.91
C ASP A 112 -17.35 -24.07 39.55
N ALA A 113 -18.15 -23.52 38.61
CA ALA A 113 -17.67 -23.16 37.29
C ALA A 113 -16.79 -21.91 37.32
N ILE A 114 -15.68 -21.91 36.59
CA ILE A 114 -14.85 -20.72 36.42
C ILE A 114 -15.54 -19.79 35.41
N LEU A 115 -15.68 -18.51 35.75
CA LEU A 115 -16.23 -17.50 34.84
C LEU A 115 -15.10 -16.58 34.37
N ALA A 116 -14.86 -16.56 33.07
CA ALA A 116 -13.77 -15.84 32.47
C ALA A 116 -14.27 -14.80 31.47
N SER A 117 -13.64 -13.63 31.39
CA SER A 117 -13.87 -12.66 30.32
C SER A 117 -12.69 -12.61 29.36
N ASN A 118 -12.98 -12.62 28.06
CA ASN A 118 -12.01 -12.36 26.99
C ASN A 118 -11.87 -10.86 26.66
N SER A 119 -12.44 -9.96 27.46
CA SER A 119 -12.27 -8.52 27.24
C SER A 119 -10.79 -8.12 27.22
N SER A 120 -10.42 -7.31 26.24
CA SER A 120 -9.08 -6.74 26.09
C SER A 120 -8.97 -5.33 26.68
N SER A 121 -10.12 -4.68 26.92
CA SER A 121 -10.22 -3.28 27.33
C SER A 121 -10.64 -3.10 28.80
N TYR A 122 -11.52 -3.97 29.31
CA TYR A 122 -12.07 -3.86 30.66
C TYR A 122 -11.46 -4.89 31.60
N ARG A 123 -11.05 -4.45 32.80
CA ARG A 123 -10.62 -5.36 33.87
C ARG A 123 -11.84 -6.10 34.41
N SER A 124 -11.66 -7.35 34.85
CA SER A 124 -12.77 -8.11 35.42
C SER A 124 -13.46 -7.40 36.57
N SER A 125 -12.77 -6.68 37.46
CA SER A 125 -13.43 -5.92 38.54
C SER A 125 -14.51 -4.94 38.05
N GLU A 126 -14.33 -4.34 36.86
CA GLU A 126 -15.29 -3.38 36.27
C GLU A 126 -16.59 -4.04 35.81
N MET A 127 -16.62 -5.38 35.70
CA MET A 127 -17.78 -6.15 35.25
C MET A 127 -18.60 -6.75 36.39
N LEU A 128 -18.23 -6.53 37.65
CA LEU A 128 -18.70 -7.33 38.79
C LEU A 128 -19.58 -6.58 39.79
N ASP A 129 -20.07 -5.39 39.43
CA ASP A 129 -20.93 -4.55 40.29
C ASP A 129 -22.21 -5.25 40.75
N LYS A 130 -22.75 -6.16 39.92
CA LYS A 130 -23.97 -6.93 40.20
C LYS A 130 -23.71 -8.35 40.70
N VAL A 131 -22.46 -8.69 41.03
CA VAL A 131 -22.03 -10.03 41.42
C VAL A 131 -21.64 -10.06 42.90
N LYS A 132 -22.04 -11.10 43.63
CA LYS A 132 -21.73 -11.26 45.06
C LYS A 132 -20.26 -11.57 45.27
N ASP A 133 -19.73 -11.16 46.42
CA ASP A 133 -18.31 -11.29 46.75
C ASP A 133 -17.84 -12.76 46.75
N GLU A 134 -18.68 -13.70 47.17
CA GLU A 134 -18.35 -15.13 47.15
C GLU A 134 -18.11 -15.62 45.71
N THR A 135 -18.92 -15.14 44.76
CA THR A 135 -18.82 -15.48 43.34
C THR A 135 -17.58 -14.87 42.70
N LYS A 136 -17.13 -13.68 43.12
CA LYS A 136 -15.91 -13.04 42.57
C LYS A 136 -14.68 -13.94 42.66
N THR A 137 -14.64 -14.85 43.65
CA THR A 137 -13.52 -15.79 43.84
C THR A 137 -13.32 -16.80 42.71
N ARG A 138 -14.32 -17.03 41.84
CA ARG A 138 -14.21 -17.91 40.65
C ARG A 138 -14.16 -17.16 39.32
N ILE A 139 -13.91 -15.83 39.36
CA ILE A 139 -13.92 -14.96 38.18
C ILE A 139 -12.50 -14.52 37.81
N MET A 140 -12.18 -14.50 36.52
CA MET A 140 -10.89 -13.98 36.00
C MET A 140 -11.04 -13.38 34.59
N ASN A 141 -10.00 -12.76 34.05
CA ASN A 141 -9.89 -12.55 32.60
C ASN A 141 -9.07 -13.68 31.97
N THR A 142 -9.44 -14.09 30.76
CA THR A 142 -8.69 -14.98 29.86
C THR A 142 -8.65 -14.35 28.47
N HIS A 143 -7.67 -13.49 28.23
CA HIS A 143 -7.56 -12.69 27.00
C HIS A 143 -6.78 -13.46 25.92
N TYR A 144 -7.47 -13.86 24.85
CA TYR A 144 -6.93 -14.61 23.72
C TYR A 144 -6.48 -13.70 22.57
N TYR A 145 -5.31 -13.99 21.99
CA TYR A 145 -4.80 -13.29 20.81
C TYR A 145 -5.09 -14.11 19.54
N MET A 146 -6.14 -13.78 18.77
CA MET A 146 -6.51 -14.35 17.45
C MET A 146 -5.96 -15.76 17.06
N PRO A 147 -6.48 -16.85 17.67
CA PRO A 147 -6.12 -18.23 17.29
C PRO A 147 -6.57 -18.62 15.86
N PRO A 148 -5.87 -19.53 15.15
CA PRO A 148 -4.65 -20.23 15.58
C PRO A 148 -3.37 -19.44 15.26
N GLY A 149 -3.48 -18.29 14.58
CA GLY A 149 -2.33 -17.48 14.16
C GLY A 149 -1.49 -17.00 15.33
N ASN A 150 -2.13 -16.71 16.46
CA ASN A 150 -1.46 -16.49 17.74
C ASN A 150 -2.14 -17.37 18.82
N MET A 151 -1.33 -18.05 19.62
CA MET A 151 -1.79 -18.98 20.65
C MET A 151 -1.54 -18.46 22.07
N VAL A 152 -1.14 -17.20 22.21
CA VAL A 152 -0.97 -16.55 23.51
C VAL A 152 -2.33 -16.33 24.18
N VAL A 153 -2.38 -16.60 25.48
CA VAL A 153 -3.52 -16.24 26.35
C VAL A 153 -3.01 -15.58 27.62
N GLU A 154 -3.59 -14.44 28.01
CA GLU A 154 -3.29 -13.76 29.25
C GLU A 154 -4.36 -14.04 30.31
N LEU A 155 -3.92 -14.53 31.46
CA LEU A 155 -4.73 -14.81 32.65
C LEU A 155 -4.57 -13.65 33.64
N MET A 156 -5.65 -13.02 34.06
CA MET A 156 -5.60 -11.91 35.02
C MET A 156 -6.63 -12.06 36.13
N THR A 157 -6.25 -11.73 37.35
CA THR A 157 -7.15 -11.71 38.52
C THR A 157 -8.19 -10.60 38.40
N CYS A 158 -9.37 -10.80 39.00
CA CYS A 158 -10.36 -9.74 39.24
C CYS A 158 -10.14 -9.00 40.58
N GLY A 159 -8.97 -9.19 41.20
CA GLY A 159 -8.65 -8.74 42.55
C GLY A 159 -9.06 -9.72 43.66
N HIS A 160 -10.05 -10.58 43.41
CA HIS A 160 -10.58 -11.55 44.38
C HIS A 160 -10.46 -13.02 43.93
N THR A 161 -9.97 -13.28 42.72
CA THR A 161 -9.84 -14.62 42.15
C THR A 161 -9.06 -15.55 43.09
N ASN A 162 -9.60 -16.74 43.33
CA ASN A 162 -8.91 -17.79 44.08
C ASN A 162 -7.55 -18.10 43.41
N PRO A 163 -6.41 -17.98 44.12
CA PRO A 163 -5.08 -18.25 43.58
C PRO A 163 -4.92 -19.63 42.92
N ASP A 164 -5.65 -20.64 43.40
CA ASP A 164 -5.56 -22.01 42.88
C ASP A 164 -6.11 -22.15 41.44
N ILE A 165 -6.93 -21.18 40.98
CA ILE A 165 -7.47 -21.16 39.62
C ILE A 165 -6.36 -20.91 38.59
N PHE A 166 -5.32 -20.15 38.93
CA PHE A 166 -4.24 -19.82 37.99
C PHE A 166 -3.42 -21.04 37.52
N PRO A 167 -2.86 -21.88 38.41
CA PRO A 167 -2.17 -23.09 37.96
C PRO A 167 -3.13 -24.05 37.26
N PHE A 168 -4.37 -24.20 37.78
CA PHE A 168 -5.38 -25.04 37.14
C PHE A 168 -5.67 -24.60 35.69
N MET A 169 -5.99 -23.33 35.48
CA MET A 169 -6.25 -22.78 34.14
C MET A 169 -5.01 -22.79 33.27
N THR A 170 -3.83 -22.55 33.81
CA THR A 170 -2.55 -22.65 33.08
C THR A 170 -2.38 -24.04 32.47
N ASP A 171 -2.66 -25.10 33.23
CA ASP A 171 -2.52 -26.47 32.74
C ASP A 171 -3.59 -26.79 31.69
N ARG A 172 -4.85 -26.42 31.92
CA ARG A 172 -5.94 -26.63 30.94
C ARG A 172 -5.71 -25.86 29.64
N GLN A 173 -5.18 -24.64 29.72
CA GLN A 173 -4.85 -23.82 28.54
C GLN A 173 -3.72 -24.46 27.71
N LYS A 174 -2.72 -25.06 28.35
CA LYS A 174 -1.64 -25.81 27.64
C LYS A 174 -2.16 -27.07 26.95
N GLU A 175 -3.17 -27.73 27.51
CA GLU A 175 -3.79 -28.91 26.88
C GLU A 175 -4.42 -28.56 25.52
N VAL A 176 -5.02 -27.38 25.42
CA VAL A 176 -5.60 -26.85 24.16
C VAL A 176 -4.58 -26.10 23.30
N GLY A 177 -3.28 -26.32 23.54
CA GLY A 177 -2.16 -25.80 22.75
C GLY A 177 -1.90 -24.30 22.87
N THR A 178 -2.57 -23.60 23.79
CA THR A 178 -2.30 -22.19 24.07
C THR A 178 -1.07 -22.01 24.96
N ARG A 179 -0.56 -20.78 24.99
CA ARG A 179 0.61 -20.35 25.78
C ARG A 179 0.13 -19.34 26.83
N PRO A 180 -0.20 -19.80 28.05
CA PRO A 180 -0.72 -18.93 29.10
C PRO A 180 0.38 -18.09 29.77
N PHE A 181 0.07 -16.82 30.00
CA PHE A 181 0.86 -15.87 30.79
C PHE A 181 -0.01 -15.21 31.86
N THR A 182 0.54 -14.95 33.04
CA THR A 182 -0.27 -14.49 34.19
C THR A 182 0.04 -13.05 34.58
N ALA A 183 -0.96 -12.18 34.45
CA ALA A 183 -0.98 -10.86 35.08
C ALA A 183 -1.42 -11.03 36.53
N ARG A 184 -0.45 -10.95 37.45
CA ARG A 184 -0.66 -11.22 38.89
C ARG A 184 -1.54 -10.18 39.61
N LYS A 185 -1.75 -9.03 38.98
CA LYS A 185 -2.61 -7.94 39.44
C LYS A 185 -3.43 -7.43 38.25
N GLU A 186 -4.52 -6.76 38.56
CA GLU A 186 -5.28 -6.05 37.54
C GLU A 186 -4.42 -4.96 36.88
N SER A 187 -4.47 -4.94 35.55
CA SER A 187 -3.67 -4.05 34.73
C SER A 187 -4.45 -3.68 33.47
N THR A 188 -4.67 -2.40 33.24
CA THR A 188 -5.20 -1.91 31.97
C THR A 188 -4.22 -2.24 30.85
N GLY A 189 -4.69 -2.95 29.81
CA GLY A 189 -3.85 -3.49 28.76
C GLY A 189 -3.02 -4.73 29.18
N PHE A 190 -3.40 -5.42 30.26
CA PHE A 190 -2.78 -6.68 30.68
C PHE A 190 -1.24 -6.56 30.82
N ILE A 191 -0.47 -7.52 30.27
CA ILE A 191 0.98 -7.51 30.21
C ILE A 191 1.43 -6.94 28.86
N PHE A 192 1.04 -7.60 27.76
CA PHE A 192 1.59 -7.27 26.44
C PHE A 192 1.09 -5.93 25.92
N ASN A 193 -0.22 -5.65 25.94
CA ASN A 193 -0.73 -4.35 25.46
C ASN A 193 -0.20 -3.18 26.28
N ARG A 194 0.10 -3.39 27.58
CA ARG A 194 0.76 -2.39 28.43
C ARG A 194 2.21 -2.15 28.02
N LEU A 195 2.99 -3.20 27.74
CA LEU A 195 4.35 -3.09 27.21
C LEU A 195 4.34 -2.41 25.84
N TRP A 196 3.45 -2.85 24.96
CA TRP A 196 3.26 -2.29 23.63
C TRP A 196 2.92 -0.81 23.69
N ALA A 197 2.02 -0.38 24.58
CA ALA A 197 1.71 1.04 24.76
C ALA A 197 2.96 1.88 25.11
N ALA A 198 3.91 1.34 25.89
CA ALA A 198 5.15 2.04 26.19
C ALA A 198 6.09 2.11 24.97
N ILE A 199 6.29 0.99 24.27
CA ILE A 199 7.11 0.92 23.05
C ILE A 199 6.57 1.90 22.02
N LYS A 200 5.27 1.80 21.73
CA LYS A 200 4.56 2.64 20.77
C LYS A 200 4.67 4.13 21.09
N ARG A 201 4.44 4.53 22.34
CA ARG A 201 4.58 5.92 22.78
C ARG A 201 5.99 6.45 22.57
N GLU A 202 7.00 5.66 22.91
CA GLU A 202 8.40 6.06 22.73
C GLU A 202 8.76 6.16 21.25
N THR A 203 8.34 5.19 20.43
CA THR A 203 8.52 5.23 18.97
C THR A 203 7.92 6.49 18.36
N LEU A 204 6.68 6.84 18.73
CA LEU A 204 6.04 8.08 18.26
C LEU A 204 6.80 9.32 18.72
N THR A 205 7.36 9.31 19.93
CA THR A 205 8.13 10.43 20.47
C THR A 205 9.42 10.65 19.70
N ILE A 206 10.19 9.57 19.44
CA ILE A 206 11.40 9.60 18.60
C ILE A 206 11.11 10.17 17.21
N LEU A 207 9.99 9.76 16.61
CA LEU A 207 9.54 10.26 15.30
C LEU A 207 9.13 11.74 15.36
N ALA A 208 8.37 12.14 16.38
CA ALA A 208 7.90 13.51 16.57
C ALA A 208 9.05 14.50 16.79
N GLU A 209 10.12 14.07 17.47
CA GLU A 209 11.34 14.83 17.69
C GLU A 209 12.29 14.83 16.46
N GLY A 210 11.96 14.08 15.41
CA GLY A 210 12.74 14.00 14.17
C GLY A 210 14.08 13.29 14.34
N VAL A 211 14.23 12.44 15.36
CA VAL A 211 15.51 11.77 15.69
C VAL A 211 15.89 10.73 14.64
N SER A 212 14.93 10.03 14.04
CA SER A 212 15.15 8.99 13.03
C SER A 212 13.89 8.72 12.21
N SER A 213 13.99 7.89 11.16
CA SER A 213 12.86 7.52 10.29
C SER A 213 12.18 6.20 10.74
N PRO A 214 10.93 5.94 10.31
CA PRO A 214 10.24 4.67 10.58
C PRO A 214 11.06 3.44 10.15
N GLU A 215 11.70 3.50 8.97
CA GLU A 215 12.55 2.43 8.43
C GLU A 215 13.72 2.10 9.36
N GLU A 216 14.45 3.12 9.81
CA GLU A 216 15.63 2.95 10.65
C GLU A 216 15.24 2.44 12.04
N ILE A 217 14.17 2.97 12.63
CA ILE A 217 13.66 2.52 13.93
C ILE A 217 13.29 1.05 13.87
N ASP A 218 12.55 0.63 12.85
CA ASP A 218 12.10 -0.76 12.74
C ASP A 218 13.26 -1.71 12.44
N VAL A 219 14.18 -1.34 11.54
CA VAL A 219 15.40 -2.15 11.28
C VAL A 219 16.22 -2.29 12.55
N LEU A 220 16.47 -1.19 13.28
CA LEU A 220 17.22 -1.22 14.52
C LEU A 220 16.50 -2.07 15.60
N PHE A 221 15.18 -1.93 15.72
CA PHE A 221 14.37 -2.69 16.67
C PHE A 221 14.43 -4.19 16.38
N VAL A 222 14.32 -4.59 15.12
CA VAL A 222 14.38 -6.00 14.69
C VAL A 222 15.79 -6.56 14.86
N GLU A 223 16.83 -5.80 14.47
CA GLU A 223 18.23 -6.25 14.55
C GLU A 223 18.67 -6.47 16.01
N LEU A 224 18.34 -5.53 16.91
CA LEU A 224 18.68 -5.65 18.33
C LEU A 224 17.74 -6.61 19.08
N GLY A 225 16.45 -6.63 18.75
CA GLY A 225 15.45 -7.52 19.35
C GLY A 225 15.54 -8.97 18.86
N LYS A 226 16.25 -9.22 17.76
CA LYS A 226 16.50 -10.51 17.10
C LYS A 226 15.27 -11.32 16.69
N ARG A 227 14.05 -10.76 16.77
CA ARG A 227 12.77 -11.32 16.27
C ARG A 227 11.71 -10.22 16.18
N GLY A 228 10.76 -10.40 15.27
CA GLY A 228 9.49 -9.67 15.26
C GLY A 228 9.32 -8.72 14.08
N VAL A 229 8.17 -8.06 14.05
CA VAL A 229 7.86 -6.94 13.17
C VAL A 229 8.20 -5.66 13.94
N GLY A 230 8.74 -4.66 13.24
CA GLY A 230 9.09 -3.38 13.86
C GLY A 230 7.85 -2.59 14.31
N PRO A 231 8.01 -1.69 15.29
CA PRO A 231 6.89 -0.96 15.87
C PRO A 231 6.14 -0.08 14.87
N CYS A 232 6.82 0.49 13.87
CA CYS A 232 6.20 1.36 12.88
C CYS A 232 5.33 0.57 11.91
N VAL A 233 5.83 -0.56 11.38
CA VAL A 233 5.04 -1.48 10.56
C VAL A 233 3.82 -1.99 11.34
N MET A 234 4.00 -2.37 12.61
CA MET A 234 2.89 -2.84 13.44
C MET A 234 1.81 -1.76 13.65
N MET A 235 2.20 -0.49 13.82
CA MET A 235 1.25 0.62 13.90
C MET A 235 0.50 0.83 12.59
N ASP A 236 1.18 0.73 11.44
CA ASP A 236 0.55 0.85 10.12
C ASP A 236 -0.43 -0.30 9.84
N GLU A 237 -0.10 -1.52 10.24
CA GLU A 237 -0.98 -2.69 10.11
C GLU A 237 -2.25 -2.54 10.97
N VAL A 238 -2.12 -2.01 12.19
CA VAL A 238 -3.27 -1.71 13.07
C VAL A 238 -4.11 -0.55 12.55
N GLY A 239 -3.46 0.42 11.91
CA GLY A 239 -4.02 1.66 11.42
C GLY A 239 -3.84 2.81 12.41
N LEU A 240 -3.34 3.94 11.91
CA LEU A 240 -2.88 5.06 12.76
C LEU A 240 -4.02 5.78 13.49
N ASP A 241 -5.23 5.77 12.94
CA ASP A 241 -6.45 6.25 13.61
C ASP A 241 -6.84 5.38 14.81
N THR A 242 -6.79 4.05 14.66
CA THR A 242 -6.99 3.11 15.76
C THR A 242 -5.91 3.30 16.84
N VAL A 243 -4.66 3.46 16.42
CA VAL A 243 -3.53 3.74 17.30
C VAL A 243 -3.77 5.03 18.10
N ALA A 244 -4.15 6.12 17.45
CA ALA A 244 -4.44 7.41 18.07
C ALA A 244 -5.61 7.31 19.06
N PHE A 245 -6.69 6.60 18.70
CA PHE A 245 -7.83 6.37 19.58
C PHE A 245 -7.44 5.65 20.87
N ILE A 246 -6.67 4.56 20.76
CA ILE A 246 -6.18 3.80 21.92
C ILE A 246 -5.21 4.65 22.75
N GLU A 247 -4.30 5.38 22.11
CA GLU A 247 -3.31 6.18 22.83
C GLU A 247 -3.96 7.34 23.59
N LYS A 248 -5.00 7.97 23.03
CA LYS A 248 -5.79 9.00 23.72
C LYS A 248 -6.38 8.49 25.04
N HIS A 249 -6.80 7.23 25.10
CA HIS A 249 -7.27 6.61 26.34
C HIS A 249 -6.13 6.48 27.36
N TYR A 250 -4.97 5.93 26.95
CA TYR A 250 -3.82 5.76 27.85
C TYR A 250 -3.24 7.08 28.34
N VAL A 251 -3.18 8.11 27.49
CA VAL A 251 -2.75 9.46 27.85
C VAL A 251 -3.61 10.01 28.97
N LYS A 252 -4.94 9.91 28.84
CA LYS A 252 -5.89 10.36 29.86
C LYS A 252 -5.77 9.55 31.14
N GLU A 253 -5.74 8.22 31.06
CA GLU A 253 -5.69 7.33 32.22
C GLU A 253 -4.41 7.51 33.03
N ARG A 254 -3.28 7.77 32.36
CA ARG A 254 -1.95 7.83 32.98
C ARG A 254 -1.45 9.24 33.25
N GLY A 255 -2.21 10.28 32.86
CA GLY A 255 -1.81 11.68 32.99
C GLY A 255 -0.56 12.05 32.18
N LEU A 256 -0.43 11.50 30.97
CA LEU A 256 0.70 11.76 30.06
C LEU A 256 0.42 12.98 29.17
N SER A 257 1.43 13.48 28.46
CA SER A 257 1.25 14.51 27.42
C SER A 257 0.82 13.85 26.08
N PRO A 258 -0.18 14.41 25.37
CA PRO A 258 -0.58 13.96 24.02
C PRO A 258 0.33 14.49 22.89
N GLU A 259 1.16 15.51 23.16
CA GLU A 259 1.83 16.34 22.16
C GLU A 259 2.64 15.53 21.13
N ASN A 260 3.53 14.66 21.61
CA ASN A 260 4.42 13.84 20.77
C ASN A 260 3.81 12.48 20.38
N THR A 261 2.51 12.28 20.63
CA THR A 261 1.82 11.02 20.28
C THR A 261 0.54 11.27 19.50
N VAL A 262 -0.56 11.52 20.19
CA VAL A 262 -1.89 11.69 19.58
C VAL A 262 -1.90 12.92 18.69
N ASP A 263 -1.38 14.05 19.16
CA ASP A 263 -1.40 15.31 18.41
C ASP A 263 -0.43 15.28 17.23
N PHE A 264 0.72 14.61 17.40
CA PHE A 264 1.65 14.31 16.32
C PHE A 264 1.01 13.46 15.22
N LEU A 265 0.37 12.34 15.57
CA LEU A 265 -0.33 11.48 14.62
C LEU A 265 -1.42 12.25 13.87
N GLU A 266 -2.23 13.03 14.60
CA GLU A 266 -3.30 13.83 14.03
C GLU A 266 -2.79 14.81 12.97
N ARG A 267 -1.77 15.59 13.35
CA ARG A 267 -1.19 16.63 12.50
C ARG A 267 -0.42 16.06 11.30
N GLU A 268 0.38 15.02 11.51
CA GLU A 268 1.30 14.55 10.47
C GLU A 268 0.72 13.49 9.54
N PHE A 269 -0.29 12.73 10.00
CA PHE A 269 -0.79 11.56 9.27
C PHE A 269 -2.31 11.60 9.06
N LEU A 270 -3.10 11.64 10.15
CA LEU A 270 -4.56 11.45 10.06
C LEU A 270 -5.23 12.58 9.27
N SER A 271 -4.87 13.83 9.54
CA SER A 271 -5.39 15.00 8.79
C SER A 271 -5.02 14.98 7.31
N LYS A 272 -3.99 14.21 6.91
CA LYS A 272 -3.55 14.03 5.52
C LYS A 272 -4.14 12.75 4.88
N GLY A 273 -4.94 11.98 5.62
CA GLY A 273 -5.52 10.72 5.17
C GLY A 273 -4.54 9.54 5.16
N ARG A 274 -3.39 9.65 5.83
CA ARG A 274 -2.40 8.57 5.97
C ARG A 274 -2.76 7.74 7.19
N LEU A 275 -3.37 6.58 6.99
CA LEU A 275 -3.95 5.75 8.06
C LEU A 275 -3.23 4.41 8.25
N GLY A 276 -2.06 4.22 7.66
CA GLY A 276 -1.36 2.92 7.67
C GLY A 276 -1.71 2.08 6.45
N THR A 277 -1.53 0.76 6.55
CA THR A 277 -1.69 -0.21 5.45
C THR A 277 -3.09 -0.18 4.82
N LYS A 278 -4.12 0.23 5.57
CA LYS A 278 -5.49 0.36 5.06
C LYS A 278 -5.75 1.60 4.20
N SER A 279 -4.80 2.53 4.13
CA SER A 279 -4.90 3.73 3.30
C SER A 279 -4.01 3.60 2.08
N THR A 280 -4.52 3.99 0.91
CA THR A 280 -3.74 4.11 -0.33
C THR A 280 -2.64 5.16 -0.23
N LYS A 281 -2.75 6.09 0.74
CA LYS A 281 -1.74 7.10 1.06
C LYS A 281 -0.66 6.61 2.05
N GLY A 282 -0.76 5.35 2.49
CA GLY A 282 0.13 4.75 3.48
C GLY A 282 -0.06 5.28 4.91
N GLY A 283 0.99 5.19 5.72
CA GLY A 283 1.01 5.60 7.12
C GLY A 283 2.39 6.14 7.50
N LEU A 284 3.00 5.59 8.54
CA LEU A 284 4.38 5.86 8.90
C LEU A 284 5.30 5.51 7.73
N TYR A 285 5.07 4.39 7.06
CA TYR A 285 5.69 4.07 5.78
C TYR A 285 4.92 4.71 4.61
N PRO A 286 5.63 5.28 3.62
CA PRO A 286 4.99 5.75 2.39
C PRO A 286 4.48 4.56 1.58
N HIS A 287 3.30 4.71 1.00
CA HIS A 287 2.79 3.77 0.01
C HIS A 287 3.42 4.10 -1.35
N LEU A 288 4.50 3.39 -1.68
CA LEU A 288 5.20 3.58 -2.94
C LEU A 288 4.55 2.74 -4.05
N PRO A 289 4.35 3.31 -5.25
CA PRO A 289 3.75 2.59 -6.36
C PRO A 289 4.66 1.47 -6.86
N LYS A 290 4.05 0.44 -7.47
CA LYS A 290 4.75 -0.48 -8.37
C LYS A 290 5.17 0.28 -9.63
N ILE A 291 6.15 -0.25 -10.34
CA ILE A 291 6.69 0.38 -11.54
C ILE A 291 6.34 -0.50 -12.73
N VAL A 292 5.71 0.06 -13.75
CA VAL A 292 5.60 -0.58 -15.06
C VAL A 292 6.63 0.09 -15.97
N ALA A 293 7.48 -0.71 -16.60
CA ALA A 293 8.54 -0.20 -17.46
C ALA A 293 8.58 -0.96 -18.78
N LEU A 294 9.16 -0.31 -19.79
CA LEU A 294 9.37 -0.89 -21.10
C LEU A 294 10.83 -1.34 -21.25
N ASP A 295 11.01 -2.58 -21.68
CA ASP A 295 12.28 -3.09 -22.17
C ASP A 295 12.25 -3.07 -23.70
N LEU A 296 13.17 -2.34 -24.33
CA LEU A 296 13.26 -2.26 -25.79
C LEU A 296 13.62 -3.61 -26.42
N GLY A 297 14.24 -4.51 -25.64
CA GLY A 297 14.70 -5.82 -26.11
C GLY A 297 16.03 -5.79 -26.87
N LEU A 298 16.77 -4.67 -26.82
CA LEU A 298 18.05 -4.49 -27.52
C LEU A 298 19.20 -5.30 -26.90
N GLY A 299 19.11 -5.70 -25.62
CA GLY A 299 20.18 -6.42 -24.93
C GLY A 299 20.09 -7.95 -24.97
N ARG A 300 18.94 -8.54 -25.36
CA ARG A 300 18.68 -9.99 -25.21
C ARG A 300 18.71 -10.80 -26.50
N SER A 301 18.44 -10.18 -27.64
CA SER A 301 18.16 -10.90 -28.88
C SER A 301 18.58 -10.10 -30.10
N ASN A 302 19.00 -10.80 -31.15
CA ASN A 302 19.26 -10.20 -32.46
C ASN A 302 17.96 -9.87 -33.23
N ASN A 303 16.80 -10.35 -32.79
CA ASN A 303 15.51 -10.06 -33.42
C ASN A 303 14.74 -8.98 -32.66
N GLN A 304 15.04 -7.72 -32.98
CA GLN A 304 14.43 -6.53 -32.38
C GLN A 304 12.92 -6.45 -32.61
N ALA A 305 12.38 -7.12 -33.64
CA ALA A 305 10.97 -7.09 -33.96
C ALA A 305 10.06 -7.73 -32.90
N THR A 306 10.62 -8.56 -32.01
CA THR A 306 9.86 -9.35 -31.04
C THR A 306 10.55 -9.48 -29.68
N SER A 307 11.62 -8.73 -29.42
CA SER A 307 12.37 -8.85 -28.17
C SER A 307 11.87 -7.92 -27.07
N GLY A 308 11.08 -6.90 -27.40
CA GLY A 308 10.58 -5.93 -26.44
C GLY A 308 9.53 -6.49 -25.48
N GLN A 309 9.45 -5.90 -24.29
CA GLN A 309 8.54 -6.33 -23.23
C GLN A 309 7.97 -5.15 -22.45
N VAL A 310 6.75 -5.33 -21.93
CA VAL A 310 6.19 -4.53 -20.82
C VAL A 310 6.42 -5.33 -19.53
N ILE A 311 7.15 -4.76 -18.58
CA ILE A 311 7.53 -5.42 -17.32
C ILE A 311 6.96 -4.70 -16.11
N GLN A 312 6.63 -5.45 -15.07
CA GLN A 312 6.21 -4.94 -13.77
C GLN A 312 7.29 -5.23 -12.72
N LEU A 313 7.65 -4.18 -11.98
CA LEU A 313 8.52 -4.24 -10.83
C LEU A 313 7.74 -3.87 -9.56
N SER A 314 8.11 -4.50 -8.45
CA SER A 314 7.70 -4.05 -7.11
C SER A 314 8.12 -2.60 -6.85
N SER A 315 7.55 -1.97 -5.83
CA SER A 315 7.96 -0.63 -5.37
C SER A 315 9.43 -0.54 -4.91
N LYS A 316 10.08 -1.69 -4.68
CA LYS A 316 11.52 -1.81 -4.37
C LYS A 316 12.38 -2.18 -5.59
N GLY A 317 11.80 -2.20 -6.79
CA GLY A 317 12.51 -2.47 -8.04
C GLY A 317 12.80 -3.94 -8.33
N LYS A 318 12.30 -4.90 -7.53
CA LYS A 318 12.34 -6.33 -7.88
C LYS A 318 11.40 -6.61 -9.06
N LEU A 319 11.88 -7.27 -10.12
CA LEU A 319 11.05 -7.78 -11.21
C LEU A 319 10.05 -8.82 -10.70
N GLU A 320 8.75 -8.56 -10.91
CA GLU A 320 7.66 -9.43 -10.47
C GLU A 320 7.04 -10.20 -11.64
N LYS A 321 6.80 -9.51 -12.76
CA LYS A 321 6.07 -10.08 -13.89
C LYS A 321 6.48 -9.45 -15.23
N VAL A 322 6.45 -10.24 -16.30
CA VAL A 322 6.36 -9.73 -17.68
C VAL A 322 4.88 -9.66 -18.02
N LEU A 323 4.35 -8.46 -18.23
CA LEU A 323 2.93 -8.22 -18.49
C LEU A 323 2.58 -8.55 -19.93
N VAL A 324 3.39 -8.04 -20.87
CA VAL A 324 3.22 -8.26 -22.31
C VAL A 324 4.59 -8.52 -22.92
N ASP A 325 4.72 -9.55 -23.74
CA ASP A 325 5.95 -9.89 -24.44
C ASP A 325 5.85 -9.61 -25.95
N ARG A 326 6.93 -9.87 -26.70
CA ARG A 326 6.97 -9.80 -28.16
C ARG A 326 6.61 -8.45 -28.77
N GLN A 327 7.04 -7.38 -28.11
CA GLN A 327 6.82 -6.01 -28.57
C GLN A 327 7.90 -5.57 -29.58
N HIS A 328 7.51 -4.75 -30.55
CA HIS A 328 8.40 -4.22 -31.58
C HIS A 328 9.00 -2.87 -31.11
N VAL A 329 10.10 -2.98 -30.35
CA VAL A 329 10.86 -1.86 -29.75
C VAL A 329 9.96 -0.83 -29.02
N PRO A 330 9.38 -1.18 -27.86
CA PRO A 330 8.50 -0.28 -27.11
C PRO A 330 9.25 0.93 -26.51
N ASP A 331 8.62 2.10 -26.45
CA ASP A 331 9.29 3.36 -26.05
C ASP A 331 8.54 4.15 -24.96
N GLY A 332 7.33 4.63 -25.22
CA GLY A 332 6.52 5.41 -24.27
C GLY A 332 5.41 4.57 -23.63
N ILE A 333 5.10 4.80 -22.35
CA ILE A 333 3.99 4.14 -21.64
C ILE A 333 3.34 5.09 -20.64
N ASP A 334 2.02 4.98 -20.48
CA ASP A 334 1.29 5.60 -19.38
C ASP A 334 0.06 4.76 -18.98
N ILE A 335 -0.53 5.08 -17.83
CA ILE A 335 -1.65 4.34 -17.25
C ILE A 335 -2.83 5.29 -16.99
N ASP A 336 -4.02 4.86 -17.41
CA ASP A 336 -5.27 5.47 -16.99
C ASP A 336 -5.81 4.76 -15.73
N GLU A 337 -5.78 5.45 -14.59
CA GLU A 337 -6.20 4.86 -13.32
C GLU A 337 -7.71 4.61 -13.23
N GLU A 338 -8.53 5.34 -14.00
CA GLU A 338 -9.99 5.21 -14.00
C GLU A 338 -10.45 3.97 -14.77
N THR A 339 -9.98 3.80 -16.02
CA THR A 339 -10.32 2.62 -16.83
C THR A 339 -9.49 1.40 -16.47
N LYS A 340 -8.44 1.54 -15.65
CA LYS A 340 -7.49 0.47 -15.32
C LYS A 340 -6.89 -0.13 -16.59
N ARG A 341 -6.44 0.73 -17.50
CA ARG A 341 -5.73 0.34 -18.73
C ARG A 341 -4.38 1.02 -18.82
N MET A 342 -3.41 0.30 -19.35
CA MET A 342 -2.11 0.83 -19.73
C MET A 342 -2.07 1.04 -21.25
N PHE A 343 -1.33 2.04 -21.67
CA PHE A 343 -1.16 2.43 -23.07
C PHE A 343 0.33 2.57 -23.37
N TRP A 344 0.81 2.00 -24.46
CA TRP A 344 2.22 2.12 -24.82
C TRP A 344 2.44 2.21 -26.32
N THR A 345 3.57 2.78 -26.70
CA THR A 345 4.02 2.91 -28.09
C THR A 345 5.06 1.85 -28.41
N CYS A 346 5.02 1.36 -29.64
CA CYS A 346 6.01 0.49 -30.26
C CYS A 346 6.56 1.22 -31.49
N MET A 347 7.86 1.50 -31.49
CA MET A 347 8.50 2.30 -32.54
C MET A 347 8.42 1.66 -33.91
N GLY A 348 8.31 0.34 -33.99
CA GLY A 348 8.48 -0.35 -35.26
C GLY A 348 9.94 -0.33 -35.73
N THR A 349 10.12 -0.33 -37.04
CA THR A 349 11.41 -0.17 -37.70
C THR A 349 11.65 1.33 -37.93
N PRO A 350 12.63 1.97 -37.29
CA PRO A 350 12.87 3.40 -37.43
C PRO A 350 12.92 3.87 -38.89
N GLY A 351 12.05 4.81 -39.24
CA GLY A 351 11.94 5.39 -40.59
C GLY A 351 10.92 4.69 -41.50
N GLU A 352 10.51 3.47 -41.16
CA GLU A 352 9.39 2.78 -41.81
C GLU A 352 8.08 3.16 -41.14
N GLN A 353 7.00 3.23 -41.92
CA GLN A 353 5.68 3.57 -41.39
C GLN A 353 4.99 2.33 -40.81
N ASP A 354 5.57 1.69 -39.80
CA ASP A 354 5.07 0.46 -39.18
C ASP A 354 4.91 0.55 -37.65
N GLY A 355 5.09 1.73 -37.06
CA GLY A 355 4.89 1.98 -35.65
C GLY A 355 3.44 1.80 -35.20
N ALA A 356 3.26 1.50 -33.91
CA ALA A 356 1.97 1.15 -33.34
C ALA A 356 1.79 1.72 -31.93
N VAL A 357 0.53 1.91 -31.54
CA VAL A 357 0.12 2.26 -30.18
C VAL A 357 -0.86 1.20 -29.69
N TYR A 358 -0.59 0.65 -28.51
CA TYR A 358 -1.33 -0.45 -27.91
C TYR A 358 -1.99 -0.04 -26.60
N SER A 359 -3.02 -0.78 -26.22
CA SER A 359 -3.59 -0.76 -24.88
C SER A 359 -3.78 -2.18 -24.32
N ALA A 360 -3.80 -2.32 -23.00
CA ALA A 360 -4.12 -3.57 -22.32
C ALA A 360 -4.65 -3.30 -20.90
N ASN A 361 -5.26 -4.32 -20.29
CA ASN A 361 -5.53 -4.32 -18.86
C ASN A 361 -4.20 -4.29 -18.07
N LEU A 362 -4.23 -3.77 -16.84
CA LEU A 362 -3.03 -3.66 -15.99
C LEU A 362 -2.37 -5.02 -15.64
N ASP A 363 -3.07 -6.13 -15.83
CA ASP A 363 -2.53 -7.47 -15.65
C ASP A 363 -1.84 -8.04 -16.92
N GLY A 364 -1.85 -7.30 -18.03
CA GLY A 364 -1.29 -7.68 -19.32
C GLY A 364 -2.28 -8.37 -20.28
N THR A 365 -3.54 -8.55 -19.89
CA THR A 365 -4.57 -9.16 -20.75
C THR A 365 -5.25 -8.14 -21.67
N ASP A 366 -5.99 -8.63 -22.67
CA ASP A 366 -6.77 -7.80 -23.59
C ASP A 366 -5.93 -6.73 -24.34
N VAL A 367 -4.83 -7.19 -24.93
CA VAL A 367 -3.94 -6.36 -25.76
C VAL A 367 -4.65 -5.97 -27.06
N GLN A 368 -4.75 -4.67 -27.33
CA GLN A 368 -5.42 -4.10 -28.51
C GLN A 368 -4.53 -3.06 -29.19
N SER A 369 -4.48 -3.08 -30.52
CA SER A 369 -3.90 -1.98 -31.31
C SER A 369 -4.94 -0.86 -31.43
N LEU A 370 -4.58 0.37 -31.08
CA LEU A 370 -5.49 1.52 -31.17
C LEU A 370 -5.66 2.03 -32.60
N PHE A 371 -4.61 1.90 -33.41
CA PHE A 371 -4.60 2.35 -34.78
C PHE A 371 -4.32 1.19 -35.74
N VAL A 372 -4.74 1.37 -36.98
CA VAL A 372 -4.42 0.43 -38.07
C VAL A 372 -2.91 0.54 -38.36
N PRO A 373 -2.20 -0.59 -38.60
CA PRO A 373 -0.80 -0.54 -39.03
C PRO A 373 -0.62 0.36 -40.25
N GLY A 374 0.46 1.15 -40.28
CA GLY A 374 0.70 2.11 -41.37
C GLY A 374 0.22 3.53 -41.10
N VAL A 375 -0.50 3.79 -40.00
CA VAL A 375 -0.98 5.14 -39.69
C VAL A 375 0.10 6.00 -39.05
N ILE A 376 0.86 5.45 -38.11
CA ILE A 376 1.91 6.14 -37.36
C ILE A 376 3.27 5.66 -37.84
N ASN A 377 4.28 6.55 -37.88
CA ASN A 377 5.62 6.20 -38.33
C ASN A 377 6.45 5.60 -37.18
N THR A 378 7.00 6.43 -36.31
CA THR A 378 7.82 5.99 -35.17
C THR A 378 7.29 6.64 -33.88
N PRO A 379 6.24 6.08 -33.25
CA PRO A 379 5.68 6.66 -32.03
C PRO A 379 6.68 6.58 -30.87
N LYS A 380 6.71 7.64 -30.06
CA LYS A 380 7.65 7.85 -28.95
C LYS A 380 6.92 8.00 -27.62
N GLN A 381 7.32 8.92 -26.75
CA GLN A 381 6.68 9.10 -25.46
C GLN A 381 5.18 9.31 -25.65
N LEU A 382 4.40 8.74 -24.73
CA LEU A 382 2.94 8.86 -24.66
C LEU A 382 2.56 9.31 -23.26
N VAL A 383 1.52 10.12 -23.17
CA VAL A 383 0.88 10.54 -21.91
C VAL A 383 -0.63 10.36 -22.02
N VAL A 384 -1.26 9.91 -20.93
CA VAL A 384 -2.71 9.88 -20.77
C VAL A 384 -3.12 11.15 -20.02
N GLU A 385 -4.13 11.87 -20.52
CA GLU A 385 -4.76 12.98 -19.81
C GLU A 385 -6.10 12.50 -19.23
N PRO A 386 -6.20 12.32 -17.90
CA PRO A 386 -7.36 11.67 -17.28
C PRO A 386 -8.67 12.45 -17.41
N GLU A 387 -8.67 13.79 -17.36
CA GLU A 387 -9.91 14.57 -17.33
C GLU A 387 -10.62 14.58 -18.69
N SER A 388 -9.89 14.78 -19.78
CA SER A 388 -10.42 14.69 -21.15
C SER A 388 -10.48 13.26 -21.69
N ARG A 389 -9.86 12.31 -21.00
CA ARG A 389 -9.74 10.89 -21.42
C ARG A 389 -9.16 10.77 -22.82
N LYS A 390 -8.02 11.42 -23.03
CA LYS A 390 -7.28 11.41 -24.30
C LYS A 390 -5.86 10.93 -24.11
N ILE A 391 -5.33 10.26 -25.11
CA ILE A 391 -3.90 9.96 -25.21
C ILE A 391 -3.23 10.99 -26.11
N TYR A 392 -2.00 11.34 -25.77
CA TYR A 392 -1.13 12.22 -26.56
C TYR A 392 0.20 11.52 -26.74
N PHE A 393 0.74 11.53 -27.96
CA PHE A 393 2.03 10.92 -28.24
C PHE A 393 2.77 11.63 -29.37
N SER A 394 4.09 11.59 -29.31
CA SER A 394 4.95 12.10 -30.40
C SER A 394 5.22 11.01 -31.44
N ASP A 395 5.49 11.42 -32.66
CA ASP A 395 5.99 10.59 -33.75
C ASP A 395 7.29 11.21 -34.29
N ARG A 396 8.38 10.46 -34.17
CA ARG A 396 9.74 10.95 -34.40
C ARG A 396 10.00 11.25 -35.87
N GLU A 397 10.07 10.23 -36.71
CA GLU A 397 10.28 10.37 -38.15
C GLU A 397 9.02 10.87 -38.87
N GLY A 398 7.82 10.69 -38.29
CA GLY A 398 6.61 11.34 -38.77
C GLY A 398 6.59 12.84 -38.50
N MET A 399 7.43 13.34 -37.57
CA MET A 399 7.54 14.76 -37.20
C MET A 399 6.19 15.34 -36.80
N ARG A 400 5.43 14.60 -35.99
CA ARG A 400 4.08 14.98 -35.54
C ARG A 400 3.94 14.82 -34.03
N VAL A 401 3.01 15.59 -33.48
CA VAL A 401 2.37 15.29 -32.19
C VAL A 401 0.92 14.96 -32.47
N TYR A 402 0.44 13.85 -31.91
CA TYR A 402 -0.91 13.37 -32.06
C TYR A 402 -1.69 13.41 -30.76
N ARG A 403 -3.02 13.45 -30.89
CA ARG A 403 -4.00 13.21 -29.82
C ARG A 403 -5.11 12.30 -30.34
N SER A 404 -5.64 11.44 -29.48
CA SER A 404 -6.86 10.67 -29.79
C SER A 404 -7.64 10.36 -28.51
N ASN A 405 -8.87 9.86 -28.65
CA ASN A 405 -9.58 9.23 -27.54
C ASN A 405 -8.84 7.95 -27.09
N LEU A 406 -9.12 7.46 -25.87
CA LEU A 406 -8.49 6.25 -25.32
C LEU A 406 -8.72 4.99 -26.16
N ASP A 407 -9.79 4.95 -26.98
CA ASP A 407 -10.10 3.83 -27.86
C ASP A 407 -9.48 3.95 -29.26
N GLY A 408 -8.66 4.98 -29.50
CA GLY A 408 -8.02 5.26 -30.78
C GLY A 408 -8.91 6.02 -31.77
N SER A 409 -10.15 6.34 -31.42
CA SER A 409 -11.01 7.20 -32.25
C SER A 409 -10.55 8.66 -32.22
N GLU A 410 -10.95 9.43 -33.24
CA GLU A 410 -10.65 10.87 -33.35
C GLU A 410 -9.14 11.18 -33.31
N LEU A 411 -8.33 10.37 -33.99
CA LEU A 411 -6.91 10.66 -34.16
C LEU A 411 -6.73 12.00 -34.88
N GLU A 412 -6.10 12.95 -34.19
CA GLU A 412 -5.86 14.31 -34.60
C GLU A 412 -4.37 14.61 -34.58
N THR A 413 -3.86 15.24 -35.64
CA THR A 413 -2.52 15.84 -35.64
C THR A 413 -2.60 17.22 -34.97
N LEU A 414 -1.93 17.38 -33.83
CA LEU A 414 -1.89 18.65 -33.09
C LEU A 414 -0.75 19.56 -33.54
N VAL A 415 0.40 18.97 -33.91
CA VAL A 415 1.60 19.69 -34.34
C VAL A 415 2.19 19.00 -35.55
N ALA A 416 2.54 19.79 -36.58
CA ALA A 416 3.34 19.36 -37.71
C ALA A 416 4.66 20.11 -37.74
N SER A 417 5.76 19.46 -37.32
CA SER A 417 7.05 20.13 -37.17
C SER A 417 7.92 20.17 -38.42
N GLY A 418 7.66 19.29 -39.40
CA GLY A 418 8.43 19.21 -40.63
C GLY A 418 7.91 18.16 -41.60
N ASN A 419 8.49 18.08 -42.80
CA ASN A 419 8.14 17.08 -43.82
C ASN A 419 9.37 16.35 -44.39
N ASP A 420 10.56 16.67 -43.90
CA ASP A 420 11.82 15.99 -44.26
C ASP A 420 12.22 15.03 -43.13
N PRO A 421 12.04 13.70 -43.30
CA PRO A 421 12.36 12.72 -42.26
C PRO A 421 13.84 12.75 -41.86
N GLU A 422 14.74 13.30 -42.67
CA GLU A 422 16.17 13.43 -42.34
C GLU A 422 16.47 14.67 -41.47
N ASP A 423 15.52 15.60 -41.31
CA ASP A 423 15.68 16.75 -40.43
C ASP A 423 15.45 16.35 -38.97
N VAL A 424 16.52 15.84 -38.35
CA VAL A 424 16.55 15.45 -36.93
C VAL A 424 16.09 16.56 -35.99
N LYS A 425 16.18 17.84 -36.39
CA LYS A 425 15.70 18.98 -35.60
C LYS A 425 14.16 19.06 -35.56
N SER A 426 13.49 18.42 -36.50
CA SER A 426 12.04 18.37 -36.60
C SER A 426 11.45 17.15 -35.89
N TRP A 427 12.27 16.17 -35.50
CA TRP A 427 11.83 14.94 -34.83
C TRP A 427 11.26 15.19 -33.43
N CYS A 428 9.98 14.87 -33.24
CA CYS A 428 9.27 14.97 -31.96
C CYS A 428 9.51 13.70 -31.13
N VAL A 429 9.82 13.82 -29.83
CA VAL A 429 10.14 12.66 -28.99
C VAL A 429 9.32 12.62 -27.70
N GLY A 430 9.64 13.49 -26.75
CA GLY A 430 8.95 13.58 -25.48
C GLY A 430 7.67 14.38 -25.60
N ILE A 431 6.71 14.11 -24.74
CA ILE A 431 5.44 14.84 -24.68
C ILE A 431 4.89 14.89 -23.25
N SER A 432 4.29 16.02 -22.91
CA SER A 432 3.51 16.17 -21.69
C SER A 432 2.42 17.21 -21.91
N VAL A 433 1.31 17.09 -21.20
CA VAL A 433 0.17 18.01 -21.30
C VAL A 433 -0.08 18.66 -19.95
N ALA A 434 -0.51 19.92 -20.00
CA ALA A 434 -0.86 20.71 -18.84
C ALA A 434 -2.21 21.41 -19.06
N PRO A 435 -3.34 20.71 -18.83
CA PRO A 435 -4.69 21.25 -19.02
C PRO A 435 -4.98 22.53 -18.21
N LYS A 436 -4.48 22.67 -16.98
CA LYS A 436 -4.65 23.88 -16.15
C LYS A 436 -3.96 25.10 -16.77
N LEU A 437 -2.88 24.86 -17.52
CA LEU A 437 -2.19 25.89 -18.30
C LEU A 437 -2.73 26.02 -19.74
N GLY A 438 -3.57 25.08 -20.18
CA GLY A 438 -4.04 24.98 -21.56
C GLY A 438 -2.92 24.67 -22.56
N LYS A 439 -1.81 24.06 -22.13
CA LYS A 439 -0.60 23.85 -22.95
C LYS A 439 -0.26 22.38 -23.17
N VAL A 440 0.21 22.07 -24.38
CA VAL A 440 0.97 20.85 -24.67
C VAL A 440 2.45 21.22 -24.81
N TYR A 441 3.31 20.39 -24.25
CA TYR A 441 4.76 20.49 -24.34
C TYR A 441 5.30 19.28 -25.07
N TRP A 442 6.33 19.48 -25.90
CA TRP A 442 7.03 18.37 -26.54
C TRP A 442 8.50 18.70 -26.72
N THR A 443 9.33 17.65 -26.79
CA THR A 443 10.74 17.81 -27.15
C THR A 443 10.91 17.61 -28.65
N GLN A 444 11.80 18.42 -29.22
CA GLN A 444 12.37 18.16 -30.52
C GLN A 444 13.87 17.90 -30.38
N LYS A 445 14.32 16.82 -30.99
CA LYS A 445 15.71 16.42 -30.93
C LYS A 445 16.61 17.45 -31.63
N GLY A 446 17.91 17.29 -31.44
CA GLY A 446 18.94 17.78 -32.34
C GLY A 446 19.84 16.62 -32.77
N ALA A 447 20.83 16.86 -33.63
CA ALA A 447 21.87 15.84 -33.82
C ALA A 447 22.48 15.48 -32.45
N PRO A 448 22.89 14.21 -32.21
CA PRO A 448 23.46 13.81 -30.92
C PRO A 448 24.58 14.76 -30.49
N LYS A 449 24.53 15.23 -29.23
CA LYS A 449 25.56 16.12 -28.63
C LYS A 449 25.72 17.48 -29.31
N SER A 450 24.76 17.91 -30.14
CA SER A 450 24.88 19.14 -30.94
C SER A 450 24.50 20.43 -30.21
N GLY A 451 23.81 20.33 -29.08
CA GLY A 451 23.24 21.52 -28.44
C GLY A 451 22.10 22.13 -29.26
N GLN A 452 21.42 21.34 -30.08
CA GLN A 452 20.29 21.78 -30.93
C GLN A 452 18.93 21.26 -30.44
N GLY A 453 18.92 20.48 -29.35
CA GLY A 453 17.69 20.03 -28.71
C GLY A 453 16.88 21.21 -28.18
N ARG A 454 15.55 21.09 -28.27
CA ARG A 454 14.61 22.14 -27.90
C ARG A 454 13.36 21.54 -27.27
N ILE A 455 12.77 22.29 -26.34
CA ILE A 455 11.41 22.05 -25.82
C ILE A 455 10.52 23.12 -26.41
N PHE A 456 9.38 22.73 -26.93
CA PHE A 456 8.35 23.61 -27.45
C PHE A 456 7.08 23.48 -26.64
N CYS A 457 6.22 24.49 -26.74
CA CYS A 457 4.85 24.42 -26.26
C CYS A 457 3.89 25.10 -27.24
N ALA A 458 2.62 24.73 -27.15
CA ALA A 458 1.53 25.35 -27.89
C ALA A 458 0.23 25.18 -27.10
N ASN A 459 -0.85 25.85 -27.50
CA ASN A 459 -2.15 25.61 -26.86
C ASN A 459 -2.62 24.17 -27.15
N ILE A 460 -3.25 23.52 -26.18
CA ILE A 460 -3.85 22.18 -26.37
C ILE A 460 -4.91 22.25 -27.47
N GLU A 461 -5.76 23.28 -27.40
CA GLU A 461 -6.79 23.53 -28.39
C GLU A 461 -6.22 24.28 -29.59
N MET A 462 -6.58 23.80 -30.78
CA MET A 462 -6.19 24.42 -32.04
C MET A 462 -6.78 25.83 -32.13
N PRO A 463 -5.99 26.88 -32.46
CA PRO A 463 -6.54 28.20 -32.69
C PRO A 463 -7.56 28.20 -33.84
N GLU A 464 -8.58 29.06 -33.74
CA GLU A 464 -9.68 29.09 -34.71
C GLU A 464 -9.17 29.31 -36.15
N GLY A 465 -9.60 28.45 -37.07
CA GLY A 465 -9.22 28.50 -38.49
C GLY A 465 -7.79 28.06 -38.81
N LYS A 466 -7.04 27.53 -37.83
CA LYS A 466 -5.69 26.98 -38.02
C LYS A 466 -5.71 25.45 -38.17
N THR A 467 -4.62 24.93 -38.71
CA THR A 467 -4.29 23.49 -38.78
C THR A 467 -2.94 23.23 -38.09
N ALA A 468 -2.57 21.97 -37.92
CA ALA A 468 -1.27 21.59 -37.36
C ALA A 468 -0.07 22.22 -38.09
N GLU A 469 -0.18 22.45 -39.40
CA GLU A 469 0.85 23.05 -40.26
C GLU A 469 0.84 24.58 -40.25
N THR A 470 -0.28 25.20 -39.86
CA THR A 470 -0.51 26.66 -40.03
C THR A 470 -0.72 27.40 -38.72
N ARG A 471 -0.79 26.68 -37.60
CA ARG A 471 -0.85 27.26 -36.26
C ARG A 471 0.40 28.10 -35.98
N ASP A 472 0.18 29.27 -35.40
CA ASP A 472 1.20 30.30 -35.15
C ASP A 472 1.43 30.55 -33.65
N ASP A 473 0.83 29.71 -32.80
CA ASP A 473 0.94 29.73 -31.33
C ASP A 473 1.99 28.74 -30.80
N ILE A 474 2.83 28.17 -31.66
CA ILE A 474 3.98 27.34 -31.26
C ILE A 474 5.10 28.26 -30.75
N GLU A 475 5.51 28.06 -29.51
CA GLU A 475 6.56 28.83 -28.85
C GLU A 475 7.69 27.92 -28.40
N CYS A 476 8.94 28.37 -28.58
CA CYS A 476 10.11 27.66 -28.06
C CYS A 476 10.22 27.94 -26.56
N PHE A 477 9.95 26.92 -25.74
CA PHE A 477 10.06 26.99 -24.28
C PHE A 477 11.52 27.02 -23.83
N LEU A 478 12.36 26.13 -24.40
CA LEU A 478 13.78 26.07 -24.07
C LEU A 478 14.58 25.59 -25.28
N ASP A 479 15.76 26.18 -25.48
CA ASP A 479 16.66 25.82 -26.57
C ASP A 479 18.06 25.45 -26.06
N LYS A 480 18.95 25.11 -27.00
CA LYS A 480 20.37 24.81 -26.73
C LYS A 480 20.56 23.66 -25.76
N LEU A 481 19.64 22.70 -25.78
CA LEU A 481 19.73 21.47 -25.02
C LEU A 481 20.60 20.46 -25.78
N PRO A 482 21.37 19.60 -25.09
CA PRO A 482 22.20 18.60 -25.74
C PRO A 482 21.37 17.66 -26.63
N GLU A 483 20.46 16.88 -26.03
CA GLU A 483 19.52 15.98 -26.70
C GLU A 483 18.37 15.63 -25.72
N CYS A 484 17.40 16.53 -25.55
CA CYS A 484 16.23 16.31 -24.70
C CYS A 484 15.33 15.19 -25.27
N ILE A 485 14.94 14.25 -24.41
CA ILE A 485 14.18 13.05 -24.76
C ILE A 485 12.79 13.13 -24.14
N ASP A 486 12.58 12.55 -22.96
CA ASP A 486 11.27 12.47 -22.33
C ASP A 486 11.05 13.62 -21.36
N ILE A 487 9.82 14.10 -21.28
CA ILE A 487 9.39 15.22 -20.44
C ILE A 487 8.17 14.85 -19.60
N GLU A 488 8.01 15.50 -18.44
CA GLU A 488 6.75 15.49 -17.71
C GLU A 488 6.56 16.81 -16.94
N VAL A 489 5.32 17.31 -16.94
CA VAL A 489 4.93 18.55 -16.27
C VAL A 489 4.18 18.25 -14.97
N ASP A 490 4.59 18.93 -13.91
CA ASP A 490 3.83 19.07 -12.68
C ASP A 490 3.15 20.45 -12.64
N GLU A 491 1.87 20.48 -12.97
CA GLU A 491 1.07 21.71 -12.98
C GLU A 491 0.82 22.30 -11.58
N ASP A 492 0.86 21.47 -10.54
CA ASP A 492 0.62 21.94 -9.17
C ASP A 492 1.78 22.81 -8.68
N THR A 493 2.99 22.54 -9.16
CA THR A 493 4.20 23.31 -8.85
C THR A 493 4.71 24.15 -10.02
N ASN A 494 4.02 24.13 -11.17
CA ASN A 494 4.43 24.76 -12.44
C ASN A 494 5.88 24.41 -12.80
N THR A 495 6.19 23.11 -12.80
CA THR A 495 7.54 22.61 -12.98
C THR A 495 7.56 21.61 -14.13
N ILE A 496 8.54 21.73 -15.02
CA ILE A 496 8.80 20.73 -16.07
C ILE A 496 10.09 19.97 -15.74
N PHE A 497 10.02 18.64 -15.84
CA PHE A 497 11.16 17.74 -15.70
C PHE A 497 11.45 17.09 -17.05
N TRP A 498 12.73 16.82 -17.33
CA TRP A 498 13.10 16.08 -18.53
C TRP A 498 14.40 15.32 -18.42
N THR A 499 14.49 14.25 -19.21
CA THR A 499 15.73 13.52 -19.45
C THR A 499 16.45 14.07 -20.67
N ASP A 500 17.79 14.14 -20.58
CA ASP A 500 18.63 14.64 -21.66
C ASP A 500 19.79 13.68 -21.89
N ARG A 501 20.10 13.39 -23.16
CA ARG A 501 21.20 12.50 -23.59
C ARG A 501 22.44 13.29 -24.00
N GLY A 502 23.54 12.58 -24.22
CA GLY A 502 24.79 13.16 -24.68
C GLY A 502 25.89 13.18 -23.62
N GLU A 503 26.95 13.95 -23.85
CA GLU A 503 28.17 13.87 -23.04
C GLU A 503 28.13 14.71 -21.76
N ILE A 504 28.87 14.23 -20.77
CA ILE A 504 29.19 14.96 -19.55
C ILE A 504 29.95 16.26 -19.94
N PRO A 505 29.68 17.42 -19.29
CA PRO A 505 28.88 17.55 -18.08
C PRO A 505 27.38 17.78 -18.32
N LYS A 506 26.90 18.12 -19.51
CA LYS A 506 25.54 18.65 -19.70
C LYS A 506 24.49 17.61 -20.13
N GLY A 507 24.88 16.55 -20.84
CA GLY A 507 24.00 15.46 -21.23
C GLY A 507 24.04 14.29 -20.23
N ASN A 508 23.16 13.31 -20.45
CA ASN A 508 22.94 12.18 -19.55
C ASN A 508 22.52 12.62 -18.14
N THR A 509 21.45 13.42 -18.12
CA THR A 509 20.96 14.15 -16.96
C THR A 509 19.45 14.04 -16.79
N LEU A 510 19.00 14.22 -15.54
CA LEU A 510 17.64 14.65 -15.22
C LEU A 510 17.70 16.14 -14.91
N ASN A 511 16.78 16.89 -15.50
CA ASN A 511 16.77 18.35 -15.45
C ASN A 511 15.39 18.86 -15.03
N ARG A 512 15.36 20.12 -14.59
CA ARG A 512 14.14 20.82 -14.20
C ARG A 512 14.17 22.29 -14.58
N ALA A 513 13.01 22.81 -14.98
CA ALA A 513 12.77 24.25 -15.14
C ALA A 513 11.39 24.64 -14.60
N HIS A 514 11.20 25.93 -14.34
CA HIS A 514 9.91 26.47 -13.88
C HIS A 514 9.15 27.12 -15.04
N ILE A 515 7.84 26.93 -15.01
CA ILE A 515 6.87 27.47 -15.96
C ILE A 515 6.25 28.73 -15.34
N ASP A 516 6.14 29.80 -16.11
CA ASP A 516 5.34 30.96 -15.71
C ASP A 516 3.86 30.58 -15.78
N SER A 517 3.21 30.54 -14.63
CA SER A 517 1.80 30.13 -14.48
C SER A 517 0.79 30.94 -15.32
N LYS A 518 1.17 32.12 -15.83
CA LYS A 518 0.28 32.96 -16.65
C LYS A 518 0.45 32.72 -18.14
N THR A 519 1.68 32.48 -18.58
CA THR A 519 1.99 32.35 -20.02
C THR A 519 2.14 30.90 -20.46
N GLY A 520 2.48 29.99 -19.54
CA GLY A 520 2.90 28.63 -19.87
C GLY A 520 4.32 28.55 -20.44
N LEU A 521 5.06 29.66 -20.47
CA LEU A 521 6.44 29.73 -20.98
C LEU A 521 7.47 29.61 -19.86
N LEU A 522 8.75 29.58 -20.23
CA LEU A 522 9.84 29.53 -19.27
C LEU A 522 9.82 30.75 -18.35
N ALA A 523 9.79 30.53 -17.04
CA ALA A 523 9.77 31.62 -16.05
C ALA A 523 11.12 32.36 -15.93
N ALA A 524 12.23 31.69 -16.26
CA ALA A 524 13.57 32.24 -16.10
C ALA A 524 13.88 33.31 -17.17
N THR A 525 14.35 34.49 -16.72
CA THR A 525 14.67 35.64 -17.58
C THR A 525 16.18 35.95 -17.67
N GLY A 526 17.05 35.03 -17.21
CA GLY A 526 18.51 35.19 -17.13
C GLY A 526 19.33 34.03 -17.71
N SER A 527 20.61 33.94 -17.33
CA SER A 527 21.54 32.91 -17.83
C SER A 527 21.28 31.51 -17.28
N GLU A 528 20.76 31.41 -16.05
CA GLU A 528 20.36 30.15 -15.42
C GLU A 528 18.91 29.83 -15.79
N ARG A 529 18.75 29.15 -16.93
CA ARG A 529 17.43 28.81 -17.48
C ARG A 529 16.83 27.53 -16.91
N PHE A 530 17.66 26.65 -16.34
CA PHE A 530 17.24 25.37 -15.77
C PHE A 530 18.30 24.80 -14.84
N GLU A 531 17.92 23.79 -14.07
CA GLU A 531 18.77 23.08 -13.12
C GLU A 531 19.01 21.63 -13.58
N ILE A 532 20.25 21.16 -13.42
CA ILE A 532 20.61 19.75 -13.59
C ILE A 532 20.50 19.08 -12.22
N LEU A 533 19.48 18.26 -12.02
CA LEU A 533 19.18 17.58 -10.76
C LEU A 533 20.05 16.33 -10.57
N VAL A 534 20.23 15.54 -11.63
CA VAL A 534 20.98 14.28 -11.60
C VAL A 534 21.92 14.22 -12.81
N ARG A 535 23.10 13.63 -12.61
CA ARG A 535 24.11 13.35 -13.63
C ARG A 535 24.46 11.87 -13.67
N HIS A 536 25.30 11.51 -14.65
CA HIS A 536 25.88 10.17 -14.81
C HIS A 536 24.82 9.10 -15.06
N LEU A 537 23.91 9.38 -16.00
CA LEU A 537 23.02 8.38 -16.59
C LEU A 537 23.68 7.77 -17.83
N ASN A 538 23.17 6.63 -18.31
CA ASN A 538 23.71 5.94 -19.49
C ASN A 538 22.69 5.95 -20.64
N GLU A 539 22.69 7.02 -21.44
CA GLU A 539 21.64 7.32 -22.43
C GLU A 539 20.28 7.49 -21.75
N ALA A 540 20.12 8.59 -21.02
CA ALA A 540 18.92 8.90 -20.24
C ALA A 540 17.63 8.85 -21.09
N ILE A 541 16.58 8.26 -20.52
CA ILE A 541 15.24 8.13 -21.12
C ILE A 541 14.24 7.78 -20.02
N GLY A 542 12.96 8.06 -20.23
CA GLY A 542 11.92 7.81 -19.24
C GLY A 542 11.96 8.83 -18.12
N VAL A 543 10.84 9.50 -17.90
CA VAL A 543 10.60 10.29 -16.70
C VAL A 543 9.15 10.07 -16.27
N LYS A 544 8.94 9.76 -14.98
CA LYS A 544 7.61 9.64 -14.39
C LYS A 544 7.55 10.27 -13.00
N LEU A 545 6.55 11.11 -12.73
CA LEU A 545 6.37 11.82 -11.47
C LEU A 545 5.43 11.06 -10.53
N ASP A 546 5.91 10.81 -9.31
CA ASP A 546 5.09 10.41 -8.16
C ASP A 546 4.82 11.65 -7.31
N LYS A 547 3.78 12.41 -7.70
CA LYS A 547 3.40 13.67 -7.04
C LYS A 547 3.03 13.48 -5.56
N GLU A 548 2.45 12.33 -5.22
CA GLU A 548 2.02 12.04 -3.85
C GLU A 548 3.20 11.89 -2.90
N ASN A 549 4.27 11.23 -3.34
CA ASN A 549 5.47 11.02 -2.52
C ASN A 549 6.61 12.02 -2.82
N GLY A 550 6.43 12.94 -3.76
CA GLY A 550 7.45 13.93 -4.15
C GLY A 550 8.69 13.31 -4.82
N HIS A 551 8.50 12.21 -5.56
CA HIS A 551 9.60 11.49 -6.22
C HIS A 551 9.54 11.58 -7.75
N VAL A 552 10.71 11.66 -8.38
CA VAL A 552 10.87 11.48 -9.83
C VAL A 552 11.48 10.11 -10.09
N TYR A 553 10.83 9.32 -10.94
CA TYR A 553 11.34 8.07 -11.48
C TYR A 553 11.90 8.33 -12.88
N PHE A 554 13.05 7.74 -13.20
CA PHE A 554 13.70 7.93 -14.48
C PHE A 554 14.58 6.74 -14.85
N GLY A 555 14.76 6.49 -16.14
CA GLY A 555 15.47 5.35 -16.68
C GLY A 555 16.73 5.72 -17.44
N ASP A 556 17.43 4.68 -17.89
CA ASP A 556 18.48 4.79 -18.89
C ASP A 556 18.56 3.52 -19.76
N LEU A 557 19.04 3.67 -21.00
CA LEU A 557 19.19 2.51 -21.91
C LEU A 557 20.29 1.54 -21.47
N GLY A 558 21.07 1.88 -20.43
CA GLY A 558 21.99 0.98 -19.74
C GLY A 558 21.30 0.01 -18.78
N GLY A 559 19.96 -0.09 -18.82
CA GLY A 559 19.20 -1.11 -18.10
C GLY A 559 18.80 -0.72 -16.68
N SER A 560 18.97 0.55 -16.29
CA SER A 560 18.69 1.00 -14.94
C SER A 560 17.37 1.78 -14.83
N ILE A 561 16.70 1.64 -13.68
CA ILE A 561 15.64 2.57 -13.22
C ILE A 561 16.08 3.17 -11.89
N TYR A 562 15.90 4.47 -11.76
CA TYR A 562 16.23 5.24 -10.59
C TYR A 562 15.01 5.95 -10.03
N ARG A 563 15.15 6.39 -8.78
CA ARG A 563 14.25 7.32 -8.12
C ARG A 563 15.06 8.37 -7.39
N SER A 564 14.63 9.62 -7.42
CA SER A 564 15.13 10.70 -6.55
C SER A 564 13.96 11.52 -6.01
N ASN A 565 14.23 12.39 -5.05
CA ASN A 565 13.30 13.47 -4.69
C ASN A 565 13.19 14.47 -5.86
N PHE A 566 12.17 15.34 -5.84
CA PHE A 566 11.99 16.42 -6.83
C PHE A 566 13.16 17.42 -6.92
N ASP A 567 14.03 17.47 -5.90
CA ASP A 567 15.26 18.27 -5.87
C ASP A 567 16.51 17.49 -6.32
N GLY A 568 16.35 16.26 -6.82
CA GLY A 568 17.45 15.40 -7.28
C GLY A 568 18.22 14.69 -6.17
N LYS A 569 17.95 14.98 -4.89
CA LYS A 569 18.60 14.30 -3.76
C LYS A 569 18.05 12.88 -3.58
N GLU A 570 18.77 12.09 -2.80
CA GLU A 570 18.44 10.69 -2.51
C GLU A 570 18.26 9.83 -3.77
N LYS A 571 19.07 10.06 -4.81
CA LYS A 571 19.11 9.20 -5.99
C LYS A 571 19.39 7.75 -5.55
N LYS A 572 18.40 6.87 -5.74
CA LYS A 572 18.48 5.43 -5.51
C LYS A 572 18.31 4.70 -6.84
N LYS A 573 19.21 3.76 -7.13
CA LYS A 573 19.01 2.80 -8.23
C LYS A 573 18.07 1.71 -7.72
N LEU A 574 16.89 1.60 -8.31
CA LEU A 574 15.86 0.63 -7.91
C LEU A 574 16.00 -0.68 -8.68
N PHE A 575 16.36 -0.60 -9.96
CA PHE A 575 16.47 -1.75 -10.85
C PHE A 575 17.74 -1.62 -11.71
N TYR A 576 18.33 -2.77 -12.03
CA TYR A 576 19.41 -2.93 -12.99
C TYR A 576 19.37 -4.33 -13.58
N ASP A 577 19.43 -4.42 -14.90
CA ASP A 577 19.58 -5.66 -15.64
C ASP A 577 20.43 -5.36 -16.87
N GLU A 578 21.63 -5.93 -16.93
CA GLU A 578 22.62 -5.67 -17.99
C GLU A 578 22.15 -6.14 -19.37
N ASP A 579 21.22 -7.09 -19.40
CA ASP A 579 20.64 -7.62 -20.63
C ASP A 579 19.44 -6.80 -21.11
N ARG A 580 19.02 -5.74 -20.40
CA ARG A 580 17.87 -4.92 -20.77
C ARG A 580 18.26 -3.51 -21.15
N ALA A 581 17.47 -2.92 -22.05
CA ALA A 581 17.49 -1.48 -22.31
C ALA A 581 16.14 -0.93 -21.87
N ILE A 582 16.10 -0.07 -20.87
CA ILE A 582 14.85 0.43 -20.28
C ILE A 582 14.49 1.79 -20.89
N SER A 583 13.23 1.95 -21.33
CA SER A 583 12.66 3.22 -21.80
C SER A 583 11.54 3.70 -20.86
N GLY A 584 10.31 3.79 -21.36
CA GLY A 584 9.18 4.41 -20.70
C GLY A 584 8.86 3.79 -19.35
N ILE A 585 8.39 4.64 -18.44
CA ILE A 585 8.08 4.30 -17.06
C ILE A 585 6.67 4.83 -16.75
N ALA A 586 5.83 3.97 -16.18
CA ALA A 586 4.55 4.31 -15.60
C ALA A 586 4.49 3.81 -14.15
N LEU A 587 3.65 4.43 -13.32
CA LEU A 587 3.47 4.08 -11.92
C LEU A 587 2.13 3.39 -11.73
N LEU A 588 2.15 2.22 -11.10
CA LEU A 588 0.97 1.41 -10.83
C LEU A 588 0.66 1.44 -9.34
N ARG A 589 -0.51 1.97 -8.99
CA ARG A 589 -1.04 1.98 -7.63
C ARG A 589 -2.04 0.84 -7.44
N ASP A 590 -1.98 0.22 -6.26
CA ASP A 590 -2.86 -0.88 -5.85
C ASP A 590 -4.30 -0.41 -5.59
#